data_AF-A0A3C1WSI3-F1
#
_entry.id   AF-A0A3C1WSI3-F1
#
_cell.length_a   1.000
_cell.length_b   1.000
_cell.length_c   1.000
_cell.angle_alpha   90.00
_cell.angle_beta   90.00
_cell.angle_gamma   90.00
#
_symmetry.space_group_name_H-M   'P 1'
#
loop_
_entity.id
_entity.type
_entity.pdbx_description
1 polymer ?
#
loop_
_entity_poly.entity_id
_entity_poly.type
_entity_poly.pdbx_seq_one_letter_code
_entity_poly.pdbx_strand_id
1 'polypeptide(L)'
;MDITDFEKKRASNLIWNGAHDYSIDTGFRVYDENGHADIYWNTMVGVIHRRYDWQKLMDYYNSFHEKINQSVYESLFWIAMENGAFLKEKSERPALSDLRADYAAGAIEESRGDINFEDSAGQRLIAVTHGHLRHCLGEDADLPDVVDRKLLDAIEIPGDLDTDGAIARIDQVLKTYFPYTAGAHRKTFLDRLQV
;
A
#
# COMPACT_ATOMS: atom_id res chain seq x y z
N MET A 1 12.10 -3.46 18.52
CA MET A 1 10.84 -4.20 18.74
C MET A 1 11.11 -5.67 18.49
N ASP A 2 10.57 -6.57 19.32
CA ASP A 2 10.78 -8.02 19.19
C ASP A 2 9.48 -8.68 18.73
N ILE A 3 9.46 -9.18 17.48
CA ILE A 3 8.29 -9.82 16.89
C ILE A 3 8.27 -11.29 17.34
N THR A 4 7.28 -11.63 18.15
CA THR A 4 7.14 -12.99 18.68
C THR A 4 6.82 -14.00 17.59
N ASP A 5 7.23 -15.26 17.78
CA ASP A 5 6.87 -16.36 16.87
C ASP A 5 5.35 -16.57 16.76
N PHE A 6 4.60 -16.20 17.80
CA PHE A 6 3.14 -16.21 17.76
C PHE A 6 2.62 -15.20 16.74
N GLU A 7 3.09 -13.96 16.80
CA GLU A 7 2.67 -12.90 15.86
C GLU A 7 3.12 -13.19 14.43
N LYS A 8 4.30 -13.80 14.23
CA LYS A 8 4.70 -14.31 12.91
C LYS A 8 3.68 -15.31 12.37
N LYS A 9 3.33 -16.34 13.15
CA LYS A 9 2.34 -17.35 12.73
C LYS A 9 0.97 -16.73 12.49
N ARG A 10 0.57 -15.74 13.29
CA ARG A 10 -0.67 -15.01 13.13
C ARG A 10 -0.71 -14.25 11.80
N ALA A 11 0.35 -13.51 11.47
CA ALA A 11 0.49 -12.83 10.19
C ALA A 11 0.36 -13.80 8.99
N SER A 12 1.04 -14.96 9.05
CA SER A 12 0.88 -15.99 8.01
C SER A 12 -0.55 -16.47 7.87
N ASN A 13 -1.22 -16.75 8.99
CA ASN A 13 -2.59 -17.25 8.97
C ASN A 13 -3.57 -16.24 8.35
N LEU A 14 -3.35 -14.94 8.60
CA LEU A 14 -4.14 -13.87 7.99
C LEU A 14 -3.92 -13.83 6.48
N ILE A 15 -2.67 -13.93 6.01
CA ILE A 15 -2.33 -13.95 4.59
C ILE A 15 -2.94 -15.17 3.89
N TRP A 16 -2.73 -16.37 4.42
CA TRP A 16 -3.32 -17.59 3.86
C TRP A 16 -4.85 -17.53 3.84
N ASN A 17 -5.46 -16.99 4.88
CA ASN A 17 -6.90 -16.78 4.91
C ASN A 17 -7.37 -15.77 3.85
N GLY A 18 -6.63 -14.67 3.62
CA GLY A 18 -6.91 -13.73 2.54
C GLY A 18 -6.78 -14.39 1.16
N ALA A 19 -5.73 -15.21 0.99
CA ALA A 19 -5.39 -15.85 -0.27
C ALA A 19 -6.28 -17.04 -0.66
N HIS A 20 -6.98 -17.65 0.31
CA HIS A 20 -7.64 -18.95 0.14
C HIS A 20 -6.67 -20.08 -0.24
N ASP A 21 -5.40 -19.91 0.10
CA ASP A 21 -4.34 -20.85 -0.22
C ASP A 21 -3.31 -20.87 0.91
N TYR A 22 -3.12 -22.04 1.54
CA TYR A 22 -2.15 -22.26 2.60
C TYR A 22 -0.78 -22.73 2.08
N SER A 23 -0.64 -22.91 0.76
CA SER A 23 0.59 -23.34 0.13
C SER A 23 1.49 -22.19 -0.33
N ILE A 24 0.95 -20.96 -0.41
CA ILE A 24 1.72 -19.80 -0.83
C ILE A 24 2.77 -19.43 0.22
N ASP A 25 3.94 -19.03 -0.28
CA ASP A 25 4.90 -18.32 0.55
C ASP A 25 4.36 -16.92 0.84
N THR A 26 4.23 -16.62 2.14
CA THR A 26 3.66 -15.37 2.61
C THR A 26 4.52 -14.17 2.29
N GLY A 27 5.86 -14.34 2.22
CA GLY A 27 6.82 -13.27 1.94
C GLY A 27 6.72 -12.07 2.90
N PHE A 28 5.80 -11.16 2.60
CA PHE A 28 5.52 -9.94 3.37
C PHE A 28 4.67 -10.22 4.61
N ARG A 29 5.04 -9.61 5.73
CA ARG A 29 4.22 -9.60 6.95
C ARG A 29 4.23 -8.20 7.53
N VAL A 30 3.05 -7.71 7.86
CA VAL A 30 2.88 -6.34 8.39
C VAL A 30 2.60 -6.43 9.88
N TYR A 31 3.27 -5.58 10.66
CA TYR A 31 3.14 -5.51 12.11
C TYR A 31 2.95 -4.07 12.55
N ASP A 32 2.19 -3.87 13.63
CA ASP A 32 2.02 -2.58 14.28
C ASP A 32 3.26 -2.18 15.12
N GLU A 33 3.22 -0.99 15.72
CA GLU A 33 4.31 -0.48 16.58
C GLU A 33 4.57 -1.29 17.85
N ASN A 34 3.66 -2.21 18.21
CA ASN A 34 3.79 -3.13 19.33
C ASN A 34 4.26 -4.53 18.90
N GLY A 35 4.42 -4.76 17.59
CA GLY A 35 4.85 -6.03 17.02
C GLY A 35 3.70 -7.03 16.82
N HIS A 36 2.45 -6.61 16.94
CA HIS A 36 1.30 -7.44 16.61
C HIS A 36 1.06 -7.46 15.12
N ALA A 37 0.63 -8.61 14.58
CA ALA A 37 0.27 -8.75 13.19
C ALA A 37 -0.91 -7.84 12.83
N ASP A 38 -0.69 -6.93 11.88
CA ASP A 38 -1.72 -6.05 11.36
C ASP A 38 -2.80 -6.88 10.68
N ILE A 39 -4.02 -6.84 11.22
CA ILE A 39 -5.12 -7.69 10.73
C ILE A 39 -5.51 -7.32 9.30
N TYR A 40 -5.58 -6.02 9.01
CA TYR A 40 -6.07 -5.51 7.75
C TYR A 40 -5.04 -5.76 6.64
N TRP A 41 -3.80 -5.31 6.80
CA TRP A 41 -2.78 -5.43 5.77
C TRP A 41 -2.38 -6.87 5.46
N ASN A 42 -2.22 -7.72 6.49
CA ASN A 42 -1.91 -9.13 6.22
C ASN A 42 -3.08 -9.81 5.48
N THR A 43 -4.32 -9.43 5.75
CA THR A 43 -5.46 -9.91 4.95
C THR A 43 -5.39 -9.40 3.51
N MET A 44 -5.10 -8.11 3.31
CA MET A 44 -4.98 -7.49 1.99
C MET A 44 -3.86 -8.08 1.14
N VAL A 45 -2.69 -8.39 1.71
CA VAL A 45 -1.62 -9.11 1.02
C VAL A 45 -2.13 -10.45 0.48
N GLY A 46 -2.85 -11.22 1.31
CA GLY A 46 -3.50 -12.46 0.88
C GLY A 46 -4.50 -12.25 -0.26
N VAL A 47 -5.36 -11.22 -0.15
CA VAL A 47 -6.32 -10.89 -1.22
C VAL A 47 -5.60 -10.53 -2.53
N ILE A 48 -4.51 -9.77 -2.46
CA ILE A 48 -3.69 -9.41 -3.64
C ILE A 48 -3.11 -10.67 -4.29
N HIS A 49 -2.54 -11.59 -3.50
CA HIS A 49 -2.08 -12.90 -3.99
C HIS A 49 -3.17 -13.67 -4.76
N ARG A 50 -4.41 -13.63 -4.28
CA ARG A 50 -5.54 -14.35 -4.87
C ARG A 50 -6.06 -13.69 -6.14
N ARG A 51 -6.10 -12.36 -6.16
CA ARG A 51 -6.78 -11.57 -7.19
C ARG A 51 -5.88 -11.18 -8.36
N TYR A 52 -4.57 -11.30 -8.19
CA TYR A 52 -3.57 -10.90 -9.17
C TYR A 52 -2.48 -11.97 -9.30
N ASP A 53 -1.85 -12.04 -10.47
CA ASP A 53 -0.59 -12.78 -10.66
C ASP A 53 0.50 -12.16 -9.78
N TRP A 54 0.74 -12.81 -8.64
CA TRP A 54 1.70 -12.36 -7.63
C TRP A 54 3.12 -12.27 -8.17
N GLN A 55 3.56 -13.24 -8.96
CA GLN A 55 4.93 -13.25 -9.48
C GLN A 55 5.14 -12.05 -10.41
N LYS A 56 4.19 -11.80 -11.31
CA LYS A 56 4.26 -10.67 -12.24
C LYS A 56 4.20 -9.31 -11.52
N LEU A 57 3.39 -9.20 -10.48
CA LEU A 57 3.34 -8.01 -9.63
C LEU A 57 4.68 -7.76 -8.92
N MET A 58 5.27 -8.81 -8.35
CA MET A 58 6.54 -8.69 -7.63
C MET A 58 7.70 -8.41 -8.57
N ASP A 59 7.72 -8.97 -9.78
CA ASP A 59 8.71 -8.61 -10.81
C ASP A 59 8.62 -7.12 -11.17
N TYR A 60 7.40 -6.58 -11.29
CA TYR A 60 7.19 -5.15 -11.53
C TYR A 60 7.60 -4.29 -10.32
N TYR A 61 7.21 -4.68 -9.10
CA TYR A 61 7.58 -4.00 -7.86
C TYR A 61 9.10 -3.96 -7.68
N ASN A 62 9.78 -5.08 -7.91
CA ASN A 62 11.23 -5.19 -7.82
C ASN A 62 11.95 -4.33 -8.87
N SER A 63 11.28 -3.96 -9.97
CA SER A 63 11.83 -3.01 -10.95
C SER A 63 12.02 -1.60 -10.38
N PHE A 64 11.48 -1.28 -9.21
CA PHE A 64 11.71 -0.01 -8.51
C PHE A 64 13.04 0.06 -7.78
N HIS A 65 13.69 -1.09 -7.54
CA HIS A 65 14.96 -1.16 -6.84
C HIS A 65 16.02 -0.27 -7.52
N GLU A 66 16.80 0.44 -6.72
CA GLU A 66 17.85 1.38 -7.17
C GLU A 66 17.35 2.60 -7.98
N LYS A 67 16.04 2.77 -8.17
CA LYS A 67 15.49 4.00 -8.77
C LYS A 67 15.53 5.15 -7.77
N ILE A 68 15.72 6.36 -8.29
CA ILE A 68 15.50 7.58 -7.51
C ILE A 68 14.02 7.63 -7.12
N ASN A 69 13.74 7.96 -5.86
CA ASN A 69 12.40 7.89 -5.24
C ASN A 69 11.81 6.47 -5.14
N GLN A 70 12.64 5.43 -5.00
CA GLN A 70 12.19 4.05 -4.76
C GLN A 70 11.07 3.98 -3.70
N SER A 71 11.24 4.66 -2.56
CA SER A 71 10.23 4.74 -1.49
C SER A 71 8.86 5.20 -1.96
N VAL A 72 8.83 6.21 -2.83
CA VAL A 72 7.60 6.80 -3.37
C VAL A 72 6.93 5.82 -4.30
N TYR A 73 7.69 5.15 -5.17
CA TYR A 73 7.14 4.19 -6.13
C TYR A 73 6.56 2.97 -5.43
N GLU A 74 7.28 2.43 -4.46
CA GLU A 74 6.81 1.31 -3.63
C GLU A 74 5.53 1.67 -2.87
N SER A 75 5.48 2.86 -2.27
CA SER A 75 4.31 3.31 -1.50
C SER A 75 3.08 3.52 -2.39
N LEU A 76 3.24 4.18 -3.55
CA LEU A 76 2.15 4.39 -4.50
C LEU A 76 1.66 3.08 -5.11
N PHE A 77 2.57 2.12 -5.35
CA PHE A 77 2.20 0.77 -5.77
C PHE A 77 1.29 0.11 -4.73
N TRP A 78 1.64 0.15 -3.44
CA TRP A 78 0.81 -0.47 -2.41
C TRP A 78 -0.54 0.21 -2.22
N ILE A 79 -0.64 1.53 -2.37
CA ILE A 79 -1.94 2.25 -2.42
C ILE A 79 -2.80 1.73 -3.57
N ALA A 80 -2.24 1.61 -4.77
CA ALA A 80 -2.96 1.09 -5.93
C ALA A 80 -3.42 -0.36 -5.68
N MET A 81 -2.51 -1.22 -5.25
CA MET A 81 -2.81 -2.64 -5.05
C MET A 81 -3.83 -2.87 -3.93
N GLU A 82 -3.73 -2.13 -2.83
CA GLU A 82 -4.73 -2.14 -1.77
C GLU A 82 -6.10 -1.76 -2.34
N ASN A 83 -6.23 -0.59 -2.98
CA ASN A 83 -7.53 -0.08 -3.40
C ASN A 83 -8.19 -1.01 -4.43
N GLY A 84 -7.42 -1.48 -5.42
CA GLY A 84 -7.92 -2.42 -6.42
C GLY A 84 -8.37 -3.74 -5.81
N ALA A 85 -7.57 -4.31 -4.90
CA ALA A 85 -7.91 -5.55 -4.19
C ALA A 85 -9.13 -5.38 -3.28
N PHE A 86 -9.22 -4.26 -2.55
CA PHE A 86 -10.34 -3.97 -1.66
C PHE A 86 -11.65 -3.87 -2.44
N LEU A 87 -11.63 -3.14 -3.56
CA LEU A 87 -12.82 -3.00 -4.42
C LEU A 87 -13.29 -4.34 -5.01
N LYS A 88 -12.37 -5.27 -5.30
CA LYS A 88 -12.69 -6.65 -5.70
C LYS A 88 -13.31 -7.47 -4.58
N GLU A 89 -12.89 -7.25 -3.34
CA GLU A 89 -13.16 -8.14 -2.22
C GLU A 89 -14.30 -7.70 -1.30
N LYS A 90 -14.57 -6.39 -1.22
CA LYS A 90 -15.49 -5.80 -0.22
C LYS A 90 -16.91 -6.37 -0.23
N SER A 91 -17.39 -6.88 -1.37
CA SER A 91 -18.71 -7.52 -1.49
C SER A 91 -18.73 -8.95 -0.96
N GLU A 92 -17.60 -9.67 -1.04
CA GLU A 92 -17.44 -11.04 -0.53
C GLU A 92 -17.10 -11.05 0.96
N ARG A 93 -16.37 -10.02 1.44
CA ARG A 93 -15.94 -9.88 2.84
C ARG A 93 -16.34 -8.52 3.42
N PRO A 94 -17.58 -8.37 3.90
CA PRO A 94 -18.07 -7.08 4.42
C PRO A 94 -17.20 -6.49 5.54
N ALA A 95 -16.63 -7.35 6.40
CA ALA A 95 -15.76 -6.94 7.51
C ALA A 95 -14.49 -6.19 7.06
N LEU A 96 -14.07 -6.32 5.78
CA LEU A 96 -12.93 -5.54 5.26
C LEU A 96 -13.17 -4.04 5.27
N SER A 97 -14.43 -3.59 5.15
CA SER A 97 -14.74 -2.16 5.14
C SER A 97 -14.44 -1.52 6.51
N ASP A 98 -14.85 -2.19 7.58
CA ASP A 98 -14.59 -1.73 8.95
C ASP A 98 -13.10 -1.81 9.27
N LEU A 99 -12.43 -2.91 8.90
CA LEU A 99 -10.98 -3.06 9.08
C LEU A 99 -10.17 -2.00 8.32
N ARG A 100 -10.60 -1.63 7.11
CA ARG A 100 -9.98 -0.57 6.30
C ARG A 100 -10.13 0.80 6.95
N ALA A 101 -11.32 1.08 7.48
CA ALA A 101 -11.58 2.33 8.20
C ALA A 101 -10.78 2.40 9.51
N ASP A 102 -10.74 1.33 10.30
CA ASP A 102 -9.97 1.25 11.55
C ASP A 102 -8.47 1.47 11.30
N TYR A 103 -7.92 0.79 10.28
CA TYR A 103 -6.54 1.00 9.85
C TYR A 103 -6.29 2.45 9.45
N ALA A 104 -7.18 3.04 8.62
CA ALA A 104 -7.00 4.40 8.13
C ALA A 104 -7.05 5.46 9.24
N ALA A 105 -7.96 5.29 10.20
CA ALA A 105 -8.03 6.14 11.38
C ALA A 105 -6.73 6.07 12.20
N GLY A 106 -6.23 4.86 12.48
CA GLY A 106 -4.97 4.66 13.20
C GLY A 106 -3.77 5.29 12.50
N ALA A 107 -3.63 5.05 11.20
CA ALA A 107 -2.53 5.59 10.40
C ALA A 107 -2.55 7.14 10.33
N ILE A 108 -3.73 7.76 10.28
CA ILE A 108 -3.87 9.23 10.38
C ILE A 108 -3.44 9.73 11.75
N GLU A 109 -3.81 9.04 12.84
CA GLU A 109 -3.40 9.45 14.19
C GLU A 109 -1.89 9.36 14.40
N GLU A 110 -1.27 8.27 13.94
CA GLU A 110 0.18 8.05 14.02
C GLU A 110 0.97 9.09 13.22
N SER A 111 0.47 9.47 12.04
CA SER A 111 1.14 10.42 11.15
C SER A 111 1.07 11.88 11.61
N ARG A 112 0.25 12.23 12.62
CA ARG A 112 0.19 13.59 13.19
C ARG A 112 1.50 14.05 13.84
N GLY A 113 2.39 13.11 14.20
CA GLY A 113 3.62 13.40 14.94
C GLY A 113 4.91 13.51 14.13
N ASP A 114 4.98 12.89 12.94
CA ASP A 114 6.29 12.58 12.34
C ASP A 114 6.24 12.44 10.81
N ILE A 115 6.14 13.55 10.06
CA ILE A 115 6.56 13.50 8.65
C ILE A 115 7.15 14.84 8.15
N ASN A 116 8.49 14.91 8.15
CA ASN A 116 9.24 15.94 7.42
C ASN A 116 10.03 15.27 6.28
N PHE A 117 9.42 15.17 5.10
CA PHE A 117 10.20 14.95 3.89
C PHE A 117 10.76 16.29 3.41
N GLU A 118 12.08 16.35 3.23
CA GLU A 118 12.77 17.56 2.78
C GLU A 118 12.54 17.83 1.28
N ASP A 119 12.18 16.81 0.49
CA ASP A 119 11.97 16.93 -0.95
C ASP A 119 10.48 16.91 -1.36
N SER A 120 10.24 17.44 -2.57
CA SER A 120 8.89 17.60 -3.13
C SER A 120 8.19 16.27 -3.45
N ALA A 121 8.92 15.20 -3.73
CA ALA A 121 8.33 13.90 -4.06
C ALA A 121 7.78 13.21 -2.80
N GLY A 122 8.54 13.27 -1.69
CA GLY A 122 8.11 12.79 -0.39
C GLY A 122 6.94 13.60 0.18
N GLN A 123 6.94 14.93 0.05
CA GLN A 123 5.81 15.78 0.46
C GLN A 123 4.52 15.41 -0.28
N ARG A 124 4.61 15.23 -1.60
CA ARG A 124 3.49 14.74 -2.42
C ARG A 124 3.02 13.36 -1.98
N LEU A 125 3.94 12.44 -1.70
CA LEU A 125 3.59 11.11 -1.21
C LEU A 125 2.77 11.20 0.09
N ILE A 126 3.19 12.03 1.06
CA ILE A 126 2.42 12.22 2.30
C ILE A 126 1.01 12.68 2.00
N ALA A 127 0.88 13.73 1.19
CA ALA A 127 -0.41 14.32 0.87
C ALA A 127 -1.34 13.27 0.24
N VAL A 128 -0.85 12.56 -0.77
CA VAL A 128 -1.61 11.50 -1.46
C VAL A 128 -1.96 10.35 -0.52
N THR A 129 -1.03 9.89 0.32
CA THR A 129 -1.31 8.85 1.32
C THR A 129 -2.40 9.30 2.28
N HIS A 130 -2.32 10.51 2.83
CA HIS A 130 -3.34 11.02 3.74
C HIS A 130 -4.70 11.18 3.04
N GLY A 131 -4.71 11.69 1.80
CA GLY A 131 -5.93 11.77 0.99
C GLY A 131 -6.57 10.40 0.74
N HIS A 132 -5.77 9.38 0.45
CA HIS A 132 -6.22 7.99 0.33
C HIS A 132 -6.80 7.46 1.64
N LEU A 133 -6.14 7.69 2.78
CA LEU A 133 -6.66 7.30 4.09
C LEU A 133 -8.00 7.98 4.41
N ARG A 134 -8.19 9.25 4.02
CA ARG A 134 -9.49 9.93 4.14
C ARG A 134 -10.56 9.29 3.25
N HIS A 135 -10.23 8.93 2.01
CA HIS A 135 -11.14 8.15 1.16
C HIS A 135 -11.53 6.80 1.80
N CYS A 136 -10.58 6.12 2.47
CA CYS A 136 -10.85 4.89 3.22
C CYS A 136 -11.86 5.08 4.36
N LEU A 137 -11.91 6.28 4.95
CA LEU A 137 -12.90 6.68 5.96
C LEU A 137 -14.22 7.20 5.36
N GLY A 138 -14.32 7.30 4.03
CA GLY A 138 -15.48 7.88 3.34
C GLY A 138 -15.53 9.42 3.38
N GLU A 139 -14.40 10.06 3.63
CA GLU A 139 -14.23 11.52 3.70
C GLU A 139 -13.67 12.09 2.39
N ASP A 140 -13.71 13.42 2.22
CA ASP A 140 -13.00 14.10 1.12
C ASP A 140 -11.48 14.03 1.35
N ALA A 141 -10.68 13.87 0.30
CA ALA A 141 -9.22 13.77 0.41
C ALA A 141 -8.53 14.99 1.07
N ASP A 142 -9.18 16.16 1.11
CA ASP A 142 -8.62 17.44 1.59
C ASP A 142 -7.34 17.89 0.87
N LEU A 143 -7.16 17.49 -0.39
CA LEU A 143 -5.97 17.85 -1.15
C LEU A 143 -6.11 19.25 -1.74
N PRO A 144 -5.33 20.26 -1.28
CA PRO A 144 -5.40 21.61 -1.83
C PRO A 144 -4.79 21.71 -3.23
N ASP A 145 -3.77 20.90 -3.52
CA ASP A 145 -3.11 20.84 -4.82
C ASP A 145 -3.91 19.98 -5.82
N VAL A 146 -4.24 20.57 -6.97
CA VAL A 146 -5.02 19.89 -8.02
C VAL A 146 -4.24 18.76 -8.69
N VAL A 147 -2.91 18.86 -8.77
CA VAL A 147 -2.03 17.81 -9.30
C VAL A 147 -2.02 16.62 -8.35
N ASP A 148 -1.93 16.85 -7.05
CA ASP A 148 -1.94 15.77 -6.05
C ASP A 148 -3.29 15.07 -6.00
N ARG A 149 -4.40 15.81 -6.14
CA ARG A 149 -5.73 15.22 -6.29
C ARG A 149 -5.85 14.34 -7.52
N LYS A 150 -5.36 14.80 -8.67
CA LYS A 150 -5.36 14.00 -9.91
C LYS A 150 -4.42 12.79 -9.83
N LEU A 151 -3.34 12.88 -9.06
CA LEU A 151 -2.47 11.74 -8.77
C LEU A 151 -3.22 10.71 -7.93
N LEU A 152 -3.88 11.15 -6.85
CA LEU A 152 -4.71 10.26 -6.01
C LEU A 152 -5.79 9.55 -6.83
N ASP A 153 -6.58 10.31 -7.59
CA ASP A 153 -7.64 9.77 -8.46
C ASP A 153 -7.10 8.75 -9.49
N ALA A 154 -5.85 8.92 -9.92
CA ALA A 154 -5.24 8.06 -10.93
C ALA A 154 -4.59 6.80 -10.34
N ILE A 155 -3.99 6.90 -9.15
CA ILE A 155 -3.33 5.79 -8.46
C ILE A 155 -4.32 4.86 -7.75
N GLU A 156 -5.50 5.37 -7.36
CA GLU A 156 -6.61 4.54 -6.84
C GLU A 156 -7.25 3.73 -7.97
N ILE A 157 -6.59 2.63 -8.34
CA ILE A 157 -7.05 1.78 -9.44
C ILE A 157 -8.41 1.13 -9.14
N PRO A 158 -9.28 0.94 -10.14
CA PRO A 158 -10.56 0.29 -9.95
C PRO A 158 -10.41 -1.22 -9.77
N GLY A 159 -11.43 -1.85 -9.16
CA GLY A 159 -11.45 -3.29 -8.89
C GLY A 159 -11.69 -4.18 -10.11
N ASP A 160 -11.90 -3.64 -11.31
CA ASP A 160 -12.12 -4.42 -12.53
C ASP A 160 -10.82 -4.74 -13.29
N LEU A 161 -9.69 -4.10 -12.97
CA LEU A 161 -8.41 -4.36 -13.63
C LEU A 161 -7.84 -5.73 -13.24
N ASP A 162 -7.31 -6.45 -14.23
CA ASP A 162 -6.42 -7.59 -14.02
C ASP A 162 -4.99 -7.12 -13.72
N THR A 163 -4.05 -8.05 -13.57
CA THR A 163 -2.65 -7.72 -13.25
C THR A 163 -2.01 -6.81 -14.29
N ASP A 164 -2.29 -7.03 -15.57
CA ASP A 164 -1.65 -6.27 -16.65
C ASP A 164 -2.22 -4.87 -16.73
N GLY A 165 -3.54 -4.73 -16.58
CA GLY A 165 -4.21 -3.45 -16.46
C GLY A 165 -3.73 -2.66 -15.24
N ALA A 166 -3.58 -3.32 -14.08
CA ALA A 166 -3.08 -2.70 -12.86
C ALA A 166 -1.64 -2.18 -13.04
N ILE A 167 -0.72 -3.03 -13.52
CA ILE A 167 0.67 -2.65 -13.79
C ILE A 167 0.74 -1.50 -14.81
N ALA A 168 0.02 -1.60 -15.92
CA ALA A 168 0.02 -0.56 -16.95
C ALA A 168 -0.50 0.78 -16.40
N ARG A 169 -1.54 0.75 -15.57
CA ARG A 169 -2.06 1.96 -14.92
C ARG A 169 -1.05 2.57 -13.97
N ILE A 170 -0.47 1.78 -13.07
CA ILE A 170 0.52 2.25 -12.09
C ILE A 170 1.72 2.85 -12.83
N ASP A 171 2.25 2.16 -13.84
CA ASP A 171 3.38 2.62 -14.65
C ASP A 171 3.09 3.95 -15.35
N GLN A 172 1.90 4.10 -15.92
CA GLN A 172 1.48 5.35 -16.54
C GLN A 172 1.41 6.50 -15.53
N VAL A 173 0.85 6.25 -14.34
CA VAL A 173 0.74 7.26 -13.28
C VAL A 173 2.14 7.68 -12.83
N LEU A 174 3.02 6.73 -12.51
CA LEU A 174 4.38 7.02 -12.08
C LEU A 174 5.15 7.85 -13.13
N LYS A 175 5.05 7.50 -14.42
CA LYS A 175 5.67 8.27 -15.51
C LYS A 175 5.11 9.69 -15.67
N THR A 176 3.83 9.88 -15.37
CA THR A 176 3.15 11.17 -15.53
C THR A 176 3.50 12.14 -14.41
N TYR A 177 3.50 11.67 -13.16
CA TYR A 177 3.65 12.53 -11.97
C TYR A 177 5.08 12.57 -11.40
N PHE A 178 5.92 11.62 -11.79
CA PHE A 178 7.34 11.57 -11.41
C PHE A 178 8.26 11.39 -12.63
N PRO A 179 8.19 12.30 -13.63
CA PRO A 179 9.08 12.25 -14.78
C PRO A 179 10.50 12.65 -14.35
N TYR A 180 11.34 11.66 -14.07
CA TYR A 180 12.80 11.75 -13.91
C TYR A 180 13.30 12.96 -13.09
N THR A 181 13.28 12.86 -11.76
CA THR A 181 14.13 13.70 -10.90
C THR A 181 15.49 13.03 -10.75
N ALA A 182 16.54 13.63 -11.34
CA ALA A 182 17.92 13.27 -11.02
C ALA A 182 18.23 13.71 -9.57
N GLY A 183 18.63 12.77 -8.73
CA GLY A 183 19.25 13.01 -7.44
C GLY A 183 18.29 13.19 -6.25
N ALA A 184 18.17 12.16 -5.43
CA ALA A 184 18.49 12.17 -4.01
C ALA A 184 18.02 10.84 -3.40
N HIS A 185 18.99 10.08 -2.89
CA HIS A 185 18.74 8.83 -2.20
C HIS A 185 18.49 9.16 -0.71
N ARG A 186 17.36 8.75 -0.10
CA ARG A 186 17.26 8.54 1.36
C ARG A 186 15.95 7.87 1.82
N LYS A 187 16.02 7.41 3.08
CA LYS A 187 15.34 6.30 3.76
C LYS A 187 13.82 6.17 3.62
N THR A 188 13.36 4.93 3.74
CA THR A 188 12.11 4.34 3.22
C THR A 188 11.17 3.89 4.34
N PHE A 189 9.85 3.82 4.07
CA PHE A 189 8.86 3.11 4.91
C PHE A 189 9.23 1.63 5.14
N LEU A 190 9.89 0.99 4.16
CA LEU A 190 10.45 -0.36 4.28
C LEU A 190 11.50 -0.53 5.39
N ASP A 191 12.10 0.54 5.92
CA ASP A 191 12.96 0.43 7.12
C ASP A 191 12.16 -0.03 8.37
N ARG A 192 10.81 -0.02 8.31
CA ARG A 192 9.92 -0.51 9.36
C ARG A 192 9.37 -1.93 9.13
N LEU A 193 9.53 -2.50 7.92
CA LEU A 193 9.08 -3.86 7.61
C LEU A 193 10.24 -4.83 7.82
N GLN A 194 10.25 -5.53 8.96
CA GLN A 194 11.21 -6.61 9.20
C GLN A 194 10.88 -7.81 8.31
N VAL A 195 11.81 -8.15 7.41
CA VAL A 195 11.91 -9.47 6.73
C VAL A 195 12.33 -10.53 7.74
#